data_AF-A0A816DI33-F1
#
_entry.id   AF-A0A816DI33-F1
#
_cell.length_a   1.000
_cell.length_b   1.000
_cell.length_c   1.000
_cell.angle_alpha   90.00
_cell.angle_beta   90.00
_cell.angle_gamma   90.00
#
_symmetry.space_group_name_H-M   'P 1'
#
loop_
_entity.id
_entity.type
_entity.pdbx_description
1 polymer ?
#
loop_
_entity_poly.entity_id
_entity_poly.type
_entity_poly.pdbx_seq_one_letter_code
_entity_poly.pdbx_strand_id
1 'polypeptide(L)'
;MHFNAEAASQNKKTVQCYICLQYNHIAKYCKTKQQICAKCGDNHRIEQCTAANDAIKCNNCKGKHLATANDFPNFLEQKKRMLNLINQYSSTSSPTTTTPLLHDRNEFPSLPNMYQSQQGHLHYDIFDELINLLTTKMEKIIEETTKRLFETLINNDATSSSSFSDSDEDIHILQELLDDDLIECVEDDSPTFEINDYEAKLDWILGSQPLLSFITNVETHPTIGTINGHELLTFDITIGAEPKATSPRLSLNFKIVKWPKFRSKLAQQLTLWNNDLSLNSPLDVEDYSILIANSIMLATQEAVPTSTPPSKSYALTKGSSKFLHATSHTTTLFADYFENDVYSCTDDTLPFHDQVTSQASNIKNNNITFSNTRKWKQITIEEVKYHIKQLRNSSAGPGNIHNRCLKNSSELLIQHLTKLFNQILKQGYIPTK
;
A
#
# COMPACT_ATOMS: atom_id res chain seq x y z
N MET A 1 24.02 -17.97 -4.91
CA MET A 1 22.76 -18.63 -4.49
C MET A 1 21.99 -18.96 -5.75
N HIS A 2 21.78 -20.24 -6.08
CA HIS A 2 20.88 -20.62 -7.17
C HIS A 2 19.49 -20.82 -6.57
N PHE A 3 18.56 -19.94 -6.92
CA PHE A 3 17.15 -20.16 -6.63
C PHE A 3 16.67 -21.31 -7.53
N ASN A 4 16.12 -22.38 -6.96
CA ASN A 4 15.30 -23.30 -7.74
C ASN A 4 13.99 -22.56 -8.02
N ALA A 5 13.92 -21.87 -9.15
CA ALA A 5 12.69 -21.29 -9.63
C ALA A 5 11.69 -22.44 -9.81
N GLU A 6 10.56 -22.39 -9.09
CA GLU A 6 9.43 -23.26 -9.43
C GLU A 6 9.07 -22.98 -10.88
N ALA A 7 8.96 -24.04 -11.69
CA ALA A 7 8.60 -23.90 -13.08
C ALA A 7 7.27 -23.15 -13.16
N ALA A 8 7.23 -22.05 -13.91
CA ALA A 8 6.02 -21.26 -14.07
C ALA A 8 4.87 -22.19 -14.53
N SER A 9 3.84 -22.32 -13.69
CA SER A 9 2.65 -23.10 -14.04
C SER A 9 1.85 -22.32 -15.08
N GLN A 10 2.08 -22.62 -16.36
CA GLN A 10 1.31 -22.02 -17.44
C GLN A 10 -0.09 -22.65 -17.48
N ASN A 11 -1.13 -21.80 -17.44
CA ASN A 11 -2.51 -22.27 -17.56
C ASN A 11 -2.74 -22.84 -18.96
N LYS A 12 -2.88 -24.17 -19.05
CA LYS A 12 -3.08 -24.90 -20.32
C LYS A 12 -4.50 -24.77 -20.89
N LYS A 13 -5.42 -24.13 -20.17
CA LYS A 13 -6.83 -24.01 -20.60
C LYS A 13 -7.00 -22.78 -21.48
N THR A 14 -7.69 -22.96 -22.60
CA THR A 14 -8.13 -21.85 -23.45
C THR A 14 -9.03 -20.93 -22.63
N VAL A 15 -8.61 -19.68 -22.47
CA VAL A 15 -9.39 -18.67 -21.74
C VAL A 15 -10.42 -18.06 -22.69
N GLN A 16 -11.69 -18.12 -22.29
CA GLN A 16 -12.80 -17.45 -22.96
C GLN A 16 -13.33 -16.32 -22.06
N CYS A 17 -13.51 -15.14 -22.62
CA CYS A 17 -14.06 -13.99 -21.91
C CYS A 17 -15.57 -14.17 -21.68
N TYR A 18 -16.05 -13.97 -20.45
CA TYR A 18 -17.49 -14.08 -20.12
C TYR A 18 -18.32 -12.88 -20.57
N ILE A 19 -17.69 -11.78 -21.00
CA ILE A 19 -18.36 -10.57 -21.48
C ILE A 19 -18.57 -10.66 -23.00
N CYS A 20 -17.50 -10.76 -23.79
CA CYS A 20 -17.60 -10.77 -25.26
C CYS A 20 -17.56 -12.16 -25.91
N LEU A 21 -17.34 -13.22 -25.12
CA LEU A 21 -17.25 -14.63 -25.57
C LEU A 21 -16.09 -14.95 -26.51
N GLN A 22 -15.19 -13.99 -26.76
CA GLN A 22 -13.96 -14.21 -27.53
C GLN A 22 -12.87 -14.86 -26.68
N TYR A 23 -11.87 -15.43 -27.34
CA TYR A 23 -10.73 -16.08 -26.70
C TYR A 23 -9.57 -15.10 -26.41
N ASN A 24 -8.61 -15.55 -25.60
CA ASN A 24 -7.34 -14.88 -25.32
C ASN A 24 -7.38 -13.69 -24.34
N HIS A 25 -8.48 -13.46 -23.63
CA HIS A 25 -8.51 -12.52 -22.51
C HIS A 25 -9.58 -12.91 -21.47
N ILE A 26 -9.41 -12.41 -20.24
CA ILE A 26 -10.40 -12.56 -19.17
C ILE A 26 -11.33 -11.34 -19.12
N ALA A 27 -12.50 -11.49 -18.48
CA ALA A 27 -13.50 -10.43 -18.33
C ALA A 27 -12.93 -9.11 -17.79
N LYS A 28 -12.00 -9.19 -16.82
CA LYS A 28 -11.32 -8.02 -16.24
C LYS A 28 -10.62 -7.12 -17.27
N TYR A 29 -10.17 -7.68 -18.39
CA TYR A 29 -9.46 -6.94 -19.44
C TYR A 29 -10.27 -6.84 -20.73
N CYS A 30 -11.59 -7.05 -20.67
CA CYS A 30 -12.46 -6.94 -21.83
C CYS A 30 -12.77 -5.47 -22.10
N LYS A 31 -12.59 -5.02 -23.35
CA LYS A 31 -12.95 -3.67 -23.78
C LYS A 31 -14.43 -3.51 -24.16
N THR A 32 -15.19 -4.61 -24.14
CA THR A 32 -16.61 -4.59 -24.52
C THR A 32 -17.43 -4.13 -23.32
N LYS A 33 -18.17 -3.03 -23.47
CA LYS A 33 -19.03 -2.49 -22.40
C LYS A 33 -20.29 -3.34 -22.15
N GLN A 34 -20.80 -4.01 -23.18
CA GLN A 34 -22.02 -4.82 -23.12
C GLN A 34 -21.72 -6.32 -23.14
N GLN A 35 -22.46 -7.09 -22.33
CA GLN A 35 -22.35 -8.54 -22.32
C GLN A 35 -23.02 -9.16 -23.55
N ILE A 36 -22.31 -10.05 -24.23
CA ILE A 36 -22.79 -10.82 -25.36
C ILE A 36 -23.42 -12.12 -24.86
N CYS A 37 -24.63 -12.41 -25.30
CA CYS A 37 -25.37 -13.60 -24.93
C CYS A 37 -24.74 -14.87 -25.53
N ALA A 38 -24.45 -15.87 -24.71
CA ALA A 38 -23.86 -17.13 -25.17
C ALA A 38 -24.81 -18.01 -25.99
N LYS A 39 -26.12 -17.68 -26.01
CA LYS A 39 -27.17 -18.39 -26.75
C LYS A 39 -27.37 -17.84 -28.16
N CYS A 40 -27.69 -16.55 -28.32
CA CYS A 40 -27.98 -15.94 -29.62
C CYS A 40 -26.87 -15.03 -30.17
N GLY A 41 -25.94 -14.58 -29.33
CA GLY A 41 -24.86 -13.67 -29.72
C GLY A 41 -25.23 -12.18 -29.74
N ASP A 42 -26.39 -11.79 -29.21
CA ASP A 42 -26.81 -10.38 -29.08
C ASP A 42 -26.39 -9.76 -27.74
N ASN A 43 -26.54 -8.44 -27.59
CA ASN A 43 -26.07 -7.67 -26.43
C ASN A 43 -27.05 -7.72 -25.25
N HIS A 44 -27.08 -8.86 -24.54
CA HIS A 44 -27.80 -9.04 -23.28
C HIS A 44 -27.23 -10.20 -22.48
N ARG A 45 -27.63 -10.32 -21.21
CA ARG A 45 -27.26 -11.48 -20.37
C ARG A 45 -28.04 -12.72 -20.79
N ILE A 46 -27.45 -13.91 -20.67
CA ILE A 46 -28.11 -15.18 -21.06
C ILE A 46 -29.49 -15.39 -20.41
N GLU A 47 -29.68 -14.86 -19.20
CA GLU A 47 -30.93 -14.91 -18.43
C GLU A 47 -32.07 -14.10 -19.05
N GLN A 48 -31.73 -13.06 -19.82
CA GLN A 48 -32.68 -12.18 -20.51
C GLN A 48 -32.95 -12.62 -21.95
N CYS A 49 -32.40 -13.78 -22.36
CA CYS A 49 -32.48 -14.24 -23.73
C CYS A 49 -33.85 -14.85 -24.06
N THR A 50 -34.63 -14.16 -24.88
CA THR A 50 -35.92 -14.65 -25.41
C THR A 50 -35.78 -15.51 -26.67
N ALA A 51 -34.55 -15.71 -27.16
CA ALA A 51 -34.31 -16.50 -28.36
C ALA A 51 -34.71 -17.97 -28.14
N ALA A 52 -35.52 -18.50 -29.07
CA ALA A 52 -35.89 -19.90 -29.09
C ALA A 52 -34.66 -20.81 -29.34
N ASN A 53 -34.79 -22.11 -29.03
CA ASN A 53 -33.65 -23.05 -29.08
C ASN A 53 -33.13 -23.30 -30.50
N ASP A 54 -33.92 -22.99 -31.52
CA ASP A 54 -33.57 -23.00 -32.94
C ASP A 54 -32.77 -21.76 -33.38
N ALA A 55 -32.83 -20.67 -32.61
CA ALA A 55 -32.08 -19.43 -32.84
C ALA A 55 -30.69 -19.41 -32.15
N ILE A 56 -30.19 -20.57 -31.69
CA ILE A 56 -28.87 -20.66 -31.08
C ILE A 56 -27.79 -20.35 -32.12
N LYS A 57 -26.94 -19.36 -31.83
CA LYS A 57 -25.89 -18.88 -32.73
C LYS A 57 -24.63 -18.55 -31.94
N CYS A 58 -23.54 -19.25 -32.25
CA CYS A 58 -22.24 -19.00 -31.63
C CYS A 58 -21.67 -17.65 -32.10
N ASN A 59 -21.23 -16.79 -31.19
CA ASN A 59 -20.66 -15.50 -31.56
C ASN A 59 -19.37 -15.63 -32.41
N ASN A 60 -18.57 -16.67 -32.16
CA ASN A 60 -17.23 -16.86 -32.76
C ASN A 60 -17.24 -17.49 -34.17
N CYS A 61 -18.19 -18.38 -34.48
CA CYS A 61 -18.26 -19.09 -35.77
C CYS A 61 -19.60 -18.90 -36.50
N LYS A 62 -20.57 -18.25 -35.84
CA LYS A 62 -21.96 -18.07 -36.33
C LYS A 62 -22.72 -19.38 -36.60
N GLY A 63 -22.23 -20.52 -36.09
CA GLY A 63 -22.86 -21.84 -36.19
C GLY A 63 -23.95 -22.10 -35.15
N LYS A 64 -24.75 -23.16 -35.35
CA LYS A 64 -25.90 -23.55 -34.52
C LYS A 64 -25.51 -24.29 -33.24
N HIS A 65 -24.74 -23.63 -32.37
CA HIS A 65 -24.36 -24.16 -31.06
C HIS A 65 -24.09 -23.02 -30.07
N LEU A 66 -24.08 -23.34 -28.77
CA LEU A 66 -23.73 -22.38 -27.73
C LEU A 66 -22.28 -21.91 -27.91
N ALA A 67 -22.01 -20.64 -27.60
CA ALA A 67 -20.66 -20.09 -27.68
C ALA A 67 -19.66 -20.75 -26.70
N THR A 68 -20.17 -21.43 -25.68
CA THR A 68 -19.41 -22.16 -24.65
C THR A 68 -19.22 -23.65 -24.97
N ALA A 69 -19.74 -24.14 -26.10
CA ALA A 69 -19.53 -25.53 -26.51
C ALA A 69 -18.05 -25.79 -26.84
N ASN A 70 -17.51 -26.95 -26.46
CA ASN A 70 -16.08 -27.26 -26.69
C ASN A 70 -15.82 -28.05 -27.98
N ASP A 71 -16.86 -28.38 -28.74
CA ASP A 71 -16.79 -29.40 -29.81
C ASP A 71 -16.90 -28.79 -31.22
N PHE A 72 -16.47 -27.55 -31.42
CA PHE A 72 -16.55 -26.87 -32.72
C PHE A 72 -15.18 -26.47 -33.29
N PRO A 73 -15.05 -26.37 -34.64
CA PRO A 73 -13.76 -26.20 -35.31
C PRO A 73 -12.91 -25.03 -34.79
N ASN A 74 -13.52 -23.85 -34.59
CA ASN A 74 -12.78 -22.66 -34.15
C ASN A 74 -12.26 -22.80 -32.72
N PHE A 75 -12.98 -23.49 -31.81
CA PHE A 75 -12.47 -23.76 -30.47
C PHE A 75 -11.28 -24.72 -30.50
N LEU A 76 -11.35 -25.78 -31.31
CA LEU A 76 -10.25 -26.72 -31.51
C LEU A 76 -9.02 -26.03 -32.11
N GLU A 77 -9.22 -25.10 -33.04
CA GLU A 77 -8.16 -24.28 -33.62
C GLU A 77 -7.50 -23.37 -32.57
N GLN A 78 -8.29 -22.66 -31.75
CA GLN A 78 -7.76 -21.81 -30.69
C GLN A 78 -7.02 -22.61 -29.62
N LYS A 79 -7.53 -23.79 -29.25
CA LYS A 79 -6.86 -24.73 -28.35
C LYS A 79 -5.50 -25.18 -28.92
N LYS A 80 -5.44 -25.51 -30.22
CA LYS A 80 -4.18 -25.84 -30.91
C LYS A 80 -3.22 -24.64 -30.91
N ARG A 81 -3.71 -23.43 -31.20
CA ARG A 81 -2.90 -22.21 -31.21
C ARG A 81 -2.28 -21.91 -29.84
N MET A 82 -3.06 -22.03 -28.76
CA MET A 82 -2.54 -21.89 -27.39
C MET A 82 -1.52 -22.97 -27.03
N LEU A 83 -1.76 -24.23 -27.41
CA LEU A 83 -0.82 -25.32 -27.16
C LEU A 83 0.50 -25.10 -27.93
N ASN A 84 0.43 -24.63 -29.17
CA ASN A 84 1.61 -24.31 -29.97
C ASN A 84 2.43 -23.16 -29.35
N LEU A 85 1.76 -22.11 -28.83
CA LEU A 85 2.45 -21.04 -28.10
C LEU A 85 3.16 -21.57 -26.85
N ILE A 86 2.47 -22.37 -26.03
CA ILE A 86 3.06 -23.00 -24.84
C ILE A 86 4.29 -23.84 -25.22
N ASN A 87 4.18 -24.66 -26.26
CA ASN A 87 5.28 -25.49 -26.74
C ASN A 87 6.44 -24.65 -27.28
N GLN A 88 6.17 -23.58 -28.03
CA GLN A 88 7.18 -22.66 -28.54
C GLN A 88 7.95 -22.02 -27.38
N TYR A 89 7.27 -21.42 -26.40
CA TYR A 89 7.91 -20.83 -25.22
C TYR A 89 8.70 -21.87 -24.41
N SER A 90 8.15 -23.07 -24.23
CA SER A 90 8.84 -24.17 -23.52
C SER A 90 10.13 -24.59 -24.25
N SER A 91 10.08 -24.71 -25.58
CA SER A 91 11.24 -25.11 -26.39
C SER A 91 12.34 -24.04 -26.42
N THR A 92 11.99 -22.75 -26.51
CA THR A 92 12.95 -21.63 -26.48
C THR A 92 13.53 -21.36 -25.09
N SER A 93 12.87 -21.85 -24.03
CA SER A 93 13.33 -21.70 -22.64
C SER A 93 14.29 -22.80 -22.17
N SER A 94 14.71 -23.71 -23.06
CA SER A 94 15.76 -24.67 -22.72
C SER A 94 17.04 -23.90 -22.45
N PRO A 95 17.62 -23.94 -21.23
CA PRO A 95 18.90 -23.29 -20.98
C PRO A 95 19.93 -24.00 -21.86
N THR A 96 20.57 -23.26 -22.76
CA THR A 96 21.82 -23.70 -23.39
C THR A 96 22.84 -23.86 -22.26
N THR A 97 22.92 -25.06 -21.68
CA THR A 97 23.83 -25.40 -20.58
C THR A 97 25.28 -25.51 -21.05
N THR A 98 25.57 -25.18 -22.30
CA THR A 98 26.92 -24.88 -22.77
C THR A 98 27.18 -23.40 -22.51
N THR A 99 27.65 -23.10 -21.30
CA THR A 99 28.42 -21.87 -21.06
C THR A 99 29.42 -21.72 -22.22
N PRO A 100 29.35 -20.64 -23.03
CA PRO A 100 30.41 -20.36 -23.98
C PRO A 100 31.71 -20.37 -23.19
N LEU A 101 32.73 -21.11 -23.67
CA LEU A 101 34.05 -21.06 -23.08
C LEU A 101 34.51 -19.59 -23.20
N LEU A 102 34.38 -18.84 -22.11
CA LEU A 102 34.86 -17.47 -22.05
C LEU A 102 36.37 -17.56 -22.29
N HIS A 103 36.77 -17.06 -23.46
CA HIS A 103 38.17 -16.87 -23.80
C HIS A 103 38.88 -16.01 -22.76
N ASP A 104 40.19 -16.20 -22.78
CA ASP A 104 41.20 -15.76 -21.84
C ASP A 104 40.89 -14.44 -21.12
N ARG A 105 41.01 -14.47 -19.78
CA ARG A 105 40.74 -13.33 -18.87
C ARG A 105 41.63 -12.11 -19.13
N ASN A 106 42.62 -12.24 -20.01
CA ASN A 106 43.63 -11.24 -20.31
C ASN A 106 43.31 -10.39 -21.55
N GLU A 107 42.23 -10.64 -22.27
CA GLU A 107 41.90 -9.92 -23.52
C GLU A 107 40.90 -8.76 -23.32
N PHE A 108 40.39 -8.55 -22.11
CA PHE A 108 39.54 -7.39 -21.83
C PHE A 108 40.39 -6.17 -21.45
N PRO A 109 40.45 -5.11 -22.28
CA PRO A 109 41.14 -3.88 -21.90
C PRO A 109 40.50 -3.30 -20.65
N SER A 110 41.33 -2.83 -19.72
CA SER A 110 40.88 -2.19 -18.49
C SER A 110 40.00 -0.99 -18.86
N LEU A 111 38.72 -1.04 -18.49
CA LEU A 111 37.84 0.11 -18.67
C LEU A 111 38.41 1.31 -17.88
N PRO A 112 38.44 2.52 -18.46
CA PRO A 112 38.90 3.69 -17.76
C PRO A 112 38.04 3.89 -16.51
N ASN A 113 38.72 3.91 -15.37
CA ASN A 113 38.13 4.04 -14.05
C ASN A 113 37.60 5.47 -13.89
N MET A 114 36.40 5.75 -14.39
CA MET A 114 35.76 7.07 -14.37
C MET A 114 34.90 7.35 -13.12
N TYR A 115 34.98 6.53 -12.08
CA TYR A 115 34.28 6.80 -10.82
C TYR A 115 35.27 6.89 -9.66
N GLN A 116 36.04 7.97 -9.67
CA GLN A 116 36.73 8.48 -8.49
C GLN A 116 35.85 9.57 -7.87
N SER A 117 35.23 9.23 -6.74
CA SER A 117 34.79 10.12 -5.64
C SER A 117 34.33 11.55 -6.00
N GLN A 118 33.02 11.75 -6.13
CA GLN A 118 32.25 12.93 -5.67
C GLN A 118 30.87 12.85 -6.31
N GLN A 119 29.85 12.43 -5.56
CA GLN A 119 28.43 12.81 -5.69
C GLN A 119 27.56 11.75 -5.00
N GLY A 120 26.81 12.19 -4.00
CA GLY A 120 25.91 11.32 -3.24
C GLY A 120 25.35 12.00 -2.00
N HIS A 121 25.97 13.08 -1.52
CA HIS A 121 25.51 13.78 -0.32
C HIS A 121 24.81 15.12 -0.57
N LEU A 122 24.94 15.71 -1.77
CA LEU A 122 24.31 17.01 -2.07
C LEU A 122 22.94 16.91 -2.75
N HIS A 123 22.62 15.77 -3.36
CA HIS A 123 21.42 15.67 -4.21
C HIS A 123 20.13 15.39 -3.43
N TYR A 124 20.22 14.77 -2.25
CA TYR A 124 19.03 14.52 -1.41
C TYR A 124 18.61 15.77 -0.65
N ASP A 125 19.57 16.53 -0.10
CA ASP A 125 19.27 17.77 0.63
C ASP A 125 18.60 18.83 -0.27
N ILE A 126 19.06 18.96 -1.52
CA ILE A 126 18.47 19.90 -2.49
C ILE A 126 17.06 19.44 -2.92
N PHE A 127 16.83 18.13 -3.04
CA PHE A 127 15.52 17.61 -3.43
C PHE A 127 14.48 17.80 -2.32
N ASP A 128 14.86 17.53 -1.07
CA ASP A 128 13.98 17.75 0.08
C ASP A 128 13.70 19.24 0.31
N GLU A 129 14.69 20.12 0.07
CA GLU A 129 14.48 21.57 0.11
C GLU A 129 13.53 22.06 -0.98
N LEU A 130 13.62 21.50 -2.20
CA LEU A 130 12.70 21.77 -3.31
C LEU A 130 11.27 21.29 -3.01
N ILE A 131 11.11 20.08 -2.47
CA ILE A 131 9.81 19.53 -2.07
C ILE A 131 9.18 20.42 -0.99
N ASN A 132 9.93 20.75 0.06
CA ASN A 132 9.43 21.60 1.14
C ASN A 132 9.04 23.00 0.65
N LEU A 133 9.83 23.59 -0.26
CA LEU A 133 9.53 24.88 -0.87
C LEU A 133 8.25 24.81 -1.72
N LEU A 134 8.07 23.73 -2.50
CA LEU A 134 6.89 23.52 -3.31
C LEU A 134 5.64 23.36 -2.42
N THR A 135 5.71 22.52 -1.40
CA THR A 135 4.62 22.29 -0.43
C THR A 135 4.23 23.60 0.25
N THR A 136 5.20 24.36 0.77
CA THR A 136 4.94 25.65 1.43
C THR A 136 4.27 26.66 0.48
N LYS A 137 4.68 26.67 -0.80
CA LYS A 137 4.05 27.52 -1.81
C LYS A 137 2.62 27.08 -2.13
N MET A 138 2.38 25.77 -2.24
CA MET A 138 1.05 25.22 -2.47
C MET A 138 0.11 25.53 -1.30
N GLU A 139 0.55 25.32 -0.06
CA GLU A 139 -0.21 25.67 1.15
C GLU A 139 -0.60 27.16 1.14
N LYS A 140 0.35 28.05 0.82
CA LYS A 140 0.08 29.48 0.75
C LYS A 140 -0.91 29.86 -0.36
N ILE A 141 -0.82 29.21 -1.53
CA ILE A 141 -1.78 29.43 -2.62
C ILE A 141 -3.17 28.96 -2.18
N ILE A 142 -3.28 27.76 -1.59
CA ILE A 142 -4.55 27.24 -1.09
C ILE A 142 -5.14 28.16 -0.02
N GLU A 143 -4.35 28.63 0.94
CA GLU A 143 -4.79 29.54 2.00
C GLU A 143 -5.30 30.87 1.43
N GLU A 144 -4.56 31.48 0.50
CA GLU A 144 -4.95 32.75 -0.13
C GLU A 144 -6.21 32.58 -1.01
N THR A 145 -6.29 31.52 -1.81
CA THR A 145 -7.47 31.22 -2.64
C THR A 145 -8.69 30.96 -1.76
N THR A 146 -8.54 30.17 -0.69
CA THR A 146 -9.62 29.91 0.28
C THR A 146 -10.08 31.19 0.94
N LYS A 147 -9.14 32.06 1.34
CA LYS A 147 -9.47 33.34 1.96
C LYS A 147 -10.26 34.25 1.00
N ARG A 148 -9.83 34.36 -0.26
CA ARG A 148 -10.55 35.13 -1.29
C ARG A 148 -11.95 34.60 -1.52
N LEU A 149 -12.09 33.27 -1.61
CA LEU A 149 -13.38 32.58 -1.69
C LEU A 149 -14.32 32.99 -0.55
N PHE A 150 -13.84 32.93 0.69
CA PHE A 150 -14.62 33.33 1.86
C PHE A 150 -14.98 34.81 1.85
N GLU A 151 -14.06 35.70 1.46
CA GLU A 151 -14.32 37.13 1.37
C GLU A 151 -15.38 37.46 0.30
N THR A 152 -15.33 36.81 -0.87
CA THR A 152 -16.34 36.97 -1.92
C THR A 152 -17.72 36.48 -1.45
N LEU A 153 -17.80 35.32 -0.82
CA LEU A 153 -19.05 34.78 -0.28
C LEU A 153 -19.67 35.71 0.78
N ILE A 154 -18.87 36.24 1.71
CA ILE A 154 -19.36 37.14 2.76
C ILE A 154 -19.84 38.48 2.18
N ASN A 155 -19.17 39.01 1.17
CA ASN A 155 -19.54 40.29 0.56
C ASN A 155 -20.81 40.20 -0.30
N ASN A 156 -21.08 39.04 -0.90
CA ASN A 156 -22.29 38.82 -1.69
C ASN A 156 -23.54 38.69 -0.79
N ASP A 157 -23.43 38.01 0.36
CA ASP A 157 -24.51 37.94 1.38
C ASP A 157 -24.93 39.32 1.92
N ALA A 158 -24.02 40.30 1.90
CA ALA A 158 -24.31 41.66 2.36
C ALA A 158 -25.09 42.50 1.34
N THR A 159 -25.20 42.06 0.08
CA THR A 159 -25.80 42.84 -1.01
C THR A 159 -27.12 42.26 -1.56
N SER A 160 -27.42 40.97 -1.33
CA SER A 160 -28.63 40.31 -1.84
C SER A 160 -29.70 40.07 -0.76
N SER A 161 -30.46 41.11 -0.42
CA SER A 161 -31.70 40.99 0.38
C SER A 161 -32.99 41.02 -0.47
N SER A 162 -32.93 40.63 -1.74
CA SER A 162 -34.15 40.52 -2.58
C SER A 162 -34.16 39.31 -3.51
N SER A 163 -35.08 38.38 -3.19
CA SER A 163 -35.67 37.31 -4.02
C SER A 163 -34.74 36.23 -4.61
N PHE A 164 -34.84 35.04 -4.02
CA PHE A 164 -34.36 33.73 -4.48
C PHE A 164 -34.55 33.48 -6.00
N SER A 165 -33.48 33.59 -6.79
CA SER A 165 -33.29 32.90 -8.08
C SER A 165 -31.81 32.63 -8.42
N ASP A 166 -30.94 32.48 -7.42
CA ASP A 166 -29.46 32.61 -7.54
C ASP A 166 -28.68 31.30 -7.79
N SER A 167 -29.18 30.35 -8.58
CA SER A 167 -28.31 29.22 -8.99
C SER A 167 -27.25 29.64 -10.01
N ASP A 168 -27.52 30.69 -10.79
CA ASP A 168 -26.63 31.14 -11.88
C ASP A 168 -25.47 32.02 -11.38
N GLU A 169 -25.63 32.69 -10.23
CA GLU A 169 -24.61 33.60 -9.68
C GLU A 169 -23.47 32.83 -8.99
N ASP A 170 -23.79 31.75 -8.27
CA ASP A 170 -22.80 30.84 -7.68
C ASP A 170 -21.92 30.14 -8.74
N ILE A 171 -22.52 29.78 -9.89
CA ILE A 171 -21.80 29.19 -11.02
C ILE A 171 -20.82 30.21 -11.62
N HIS A 172 -21.23 31.47 -11.73
CA HIS A 172 -20.40 32.52 -12.31
C HIS A 172 -19.18 32.84 -11.46
N ILE A 173 -19.32 32.80 -10.12
CA ILE A 173 -18.21 33.01 -9.17
C ILE A 173 -17.21 31.85 -9.25
N LEU A 174 -17.71 30.61 -9.33
CA LEU A 174 -16.85 29.43 -9.51
C LEU A 174 -16.12 29.47 -10.85
N GLN A 175 -16.77 29.91 -11.92
CA GLN A 175 -16.15 30.08 -13.24
C GLN A 175 -15.07 31.17 -13.23
N GLU A 176 -15.33 32.33 -12.62
CA GLU A 176 -14.34 33.41 -12.52
C GLU A 176 -13.09 32.96 -11.73
N LEU A 177 -13.25 32.09 -10.73
CA LEU A 177 -12.13 31.50 -9.99
C LEU A 177 -11.34 30.44 -10.76
N LEU A 178 -11.99 29.75 -11.70
CA LEU A 178 -11.32 28.77 -12.59
C LEU A 178 -10.60 29.47 -13.75
N ASP A 179 -11.07 30.64 -14.18
CA ASP A 179 -10.50 31.42 -15.28
C ASP A 179 -9.15 32.08 -14.93
N ASP A 180 -8.73 32.08 -13.66
CA ASP A 180 -7.42 32.60 -13.21
C ASP A 180 -6.22 31.70 -13.61
N ASP A 181 -6.41 30.65 -14.43
CA ASP A 181 -5.39 29.69 -14.95
C ASP A 181 -4.58 28.93 -13.87
N LEU A 182 -4.94 29.06 -12.58
CA LEU A 182 -4.22 28.42 -11.46
C LEU A 182 -4.75 27.03 -11.12
N ILE A 183 -6.04 26.80 -11.35
CA ILE A 183 -6.75 25.58 -11.00
C ILE A 183 -7.64 25.21 -12.17
N GLU A 184 -7.50 23.98 -12.64
CA GLU A 184 -8.33 23.42 -13.69
C GLU A 184 -9.23 22.32 -13.11
N CYS A 185 -10.33 22.07 -13.79
CA CYS A 185 -11.23 20.96 -13.50
C CYS A 185 -10.94 19.79 -14.44
N VAL A 186 -10.93 18.56 -13.92
CA VAL A 186 -10.95 17.39 -14.80
C VAL A 186 -12.30 17.30 -15.49
N GLU A 187 -12.28 17.29 -16.82
CA GLU A 187 -13.47 17.05 -17.65
C GLU A 187 -13.91 15.59 -17.51
N ASP A 188 -15.10 15.40 -16.94
CA ASP A 188 -15.82 14.13 -16.88
C ASP A 188 -17.31 14.44 -16.99
N ASP A 189 -18.03 13.72 -17.84
CA ASP A 189 -19.45 13.99 -18.10
C ASP A 189 -20.37 13.16 -17.18
N SER A 190 -19.80 12.39 -16.25
CA SER A 190 -20.56 11.48 -15.41
C SER A 190 -21.29 12.24 -14.29
N PRO A 191 -22.60 11.99 -14.06
CA PRO A 191 -23.31 12.57 -12.93
C PRO A 191 -22.75 11.97 -11.64
N THR A 192 -22.57 12.80 -10.63
CA THR A 192 -22.10 12.36 -9.30
C THR A 192 -23.24 12.30 -8.29
N PHE A 193 -24.47 12.61 -8.74
CA PHE A 193 -25.69 12.56 -7.98
C PHE A 193 -26.86 12.10 -8.85
N GLU A 194 -27.56 11.06 -8.42
CA GLU A 194 -28.75 10.52 -9.08
C GLU A 194 -29.84 10.17 -8.06
N ILE A 195 -31.03 10.77 -8.19
CA ILE A 195 -32.22 10.40 -7.40
C ILE A 195 -33.51 10.57 -8.20
N ASN A 196 -34.34 9.53 -8.28
CA ASN A 196 -35.67 9.59 -8.92
C ASN A 196 -35.67 10.27 -10.32
N ASP A 197 -34.81 9.80 -11.22
CA ASP A 197 -34.63 10.34 -12.59
C ASP A 197 -34.04 11.77 -12.67
N TYR A 198 -33.58 12.33 -11.55
CA TYR A 198 -32.80 13.56 -11.52
C TYR A 198 -31.31 13.23 -11.44
N GLU A 199 -30.55 13.63 -12.46
CA GLU A 199 -29.09 13.50 -12.54
C GLU A 199 -28.45 14.89 -12.42
N ALA A 200 -27.44 15.01 -11.54
CA ALA A 200 -26.64 16.22 -11.40
C ALA A 200 -25.16 15.89 -11.17
N LYS A 201 -24.29 16.79 -11.62
CA LYS A 201 -22.86 16.75 -11.29
C LYS A 201 -22.62 17.71 -10.14
N LEU A 202 -22.39 17.16 -8.94
CA LEU A 202 -22.17 17.93 -7.71
C LEU A 202 -20.72 17.85 -7.22
N ASP A 203 -19.93 16.90 -7.72
CA ASP A 203 -18.54 16.69 -7.34
C ASP A 203 -17.60 16.98 -8.51
N TRP A 204 -16.57 17.77 -8.26
CA TRP A 204 -15.54 18.15 -9.23
C TRP A 204 -14.14 17.79 -8.72
N ILE A 205 -13.26 17.37 -9.62
CA ILE A 205 -11.83 17.21 -9.32
C ILE A 205 -11.12 18.45 -9.80
N LEU A 206 -10.61 19.22 -8.84
CA LEU A 206 -9.86 20.45 -9.09
C LEU A 206 -8.37 20.22 -8.83
N GLY A 207 -7.51 20.74 -9.69
CA GLY A 207 -6.07 20.64 -9.50
C GLY A 207 -5.31 21.53 -10.48
N SER A 208 -4.03 21.78 -10.21
CA SER A 208 -3.18 22.47 -11.18
C SER A 208 -2.88 21.58 -12.39
N GLN A 209 -2.63 22.18 -13.55
CA GLN A 209 -2.23 21.49 -14.79
C GLN A 209 -1.24 20.32 -14.58
N PRO A 210 -0.12 20.50 -13.84
CA PRO A 210 0.82 19.41 -13.59
C PRO A 210 0.20 18.26 -12.80
N LEU A 211 -0.64 18.55 -11.79
CA LEU A 211 -1.29 17.52 -11.00
C LEU A 211 -2.32 16.75 -11.83
N LEU A 212 -3.12 17.46 -12.62
CA LEU A 212 -4.13 16.85 -13.48
C LEU A 212 -3.50 15.90 -14.51
N SER A 213 -2.29 16.18 -14.98
CA SER A 213 -1.58 15.28 -15.90
C SER A 213 -1.26 13.89 -15.30
N PHE A 214 -1.28 13.76 -13.97
CA PHE A 214 -1.11 12.49 -13.27
C PHE A 214 -2.43 11.80 -12.92
N ILE A 215 -3.55 12.50 -13.03
CA ILE A 215 -4.88 11.96 -12.75
C ILE A 215 -5.38 11.22 -13.99
N THR A 216 -5.74 9.96 -13.81
CA THR A 216 -6.23 9.06 -14.86
C THR A 216 -7.43 8.27 -14.34
N ASN A 217 -8.18 7.63 -15.23
CA ASN A 217 -9.30 6.75 -14.88
C ASN A 217 -10.33 7.42 -13.94
N VAL A 218 -10.73 8.65 -14.25
CA VAL A 218 -11.83 9.31 -13.53
C VAL A 218 -13.13 8.62 -13.89
N GLU A 219 -13.79 8.01 -12.90
CA GLU A 219 -15.03 7.26 -13.06
C GLU A 219 -15.94 7.43 -11.83
N THR A 220 -17.25 7.55 -12.05
CA THR A 220 -18.26 7.43 -10.98
C THR A 220 -18.63 5.96 -10.77
N HIS A 221 -18.76 5.55 -9.50
CA HIS A 221 -19.08 4.18 -9.13
C HIS A 221 -20.47 4.04 -8.50
N PRO A 222 -21.45 3.44 -9.21
CA PRO A 222 -22.83 3.28 -8.72
C PRO A 222 -22.94 2.29 -7.55
N THR A 223 -21.93 1.43 -7.37
CA THR A 223 -21.96 0.33 -6.39
C THR A 223 -21.50 0.71 -4.98
N ILE A 224 -20.94 1.91 -4.78
CA ILE A 224 -20.54 2.40 -3.46
C ILE A 224 -21.54 3.50 -3.06
N GLY A 225 -22.79 3.09 -2.87
CA GLY A 225 -23.88 3.98 -2.53
C GLY A 225 -23.62 4.66 -1.18
N THR A 226 -23.59 5.99 -1.20
CA THR A 226 -23.76 6.80 0.00
C THR A 226 -25.24 7.10 0.21
N ILE A 227 -25.58 7.58 1.40
CA ILE A 227 -26.95 7.91 1.76
C ILE A 227 -27.40 9.10 0.87
N ASN A 228 -28.55 8.97 0.19
CA ASN A 228 -29.20 10.01 -0.64
C ASN A 228 -28.73 10.22 -2.09
N GLY A 229 -28.26 9.19 -2.80
CA GLY A 229 -28.12 9.26 -4.27
C GLY A 229 -26.80 9.84 -4.80
N HIS A 230 -25.81 10.10 -3.95
CA HIS A 230 -24.46 10.45 -4.43
C HIS A 230 -23.72 9.20 -4.93
N GLU A 231 -23.11 9.33 -6.11
CA GLU A 231 -22.17 8.38 -6.68
C GLU A 231 -20.74 8.78 -6.34
N LEU A 232 -19.92 7.82 -5.91
CA LEU A 232 -18.53 8.10 -5.56
C LEU A 232 -17.69 8.34 -6.81
N LEU A 233 -17.08 9.53 -6.92
CA LEU A 233 -16.09 9.84 -7.94
C LEU A 233 -14.72 9.26 -7.55
N THR A 234 -14.13 8.46 -8.43
CA THR A 234 -12.83 7.81 -8.21
C THR A 234 -11.85 8.14 -9.31
N PHE A 235 -10.55 8.16 -9.00
CA PHE A 235 -9.49 8.42 -9.95
C PHE A 235 -8.16 7.77 -9.52
N ASP A 236 -7.30 7.48 -10.49
CA ASP A 236 -5.96 6.95 -10.29
C ASP A 236 -4.91 8.06 -10.44
N ILE A 237 -3.95 8.14 -9.51
CA ILE A 237 -2.77 9.00 -9.66
C ILE A 237 -1.58 8.15 -10.11
N THR A 238 -1.09 8.36 -11.33
CA THR A 238 0.11 7.69 -11.82
C THR A 238 1.36 8.33 -11.25
N ILE A 239 1.81 7.87 -10.09
CA ILE A 239 3.11 8.29 -9.55
C ILE A 239 4.20 7.61 -10.37
N GLY A 240 4.96 8.41 -11.12
CA GLY A 240 6.06 7.94 -11.97
C GLY A 240 6.93 6.92 -11.24
N ALA A 241 6.98 5.70 -11.77
CA ALA A 241 7.81 4.64 -11.24
C ALA A 241 9.28 4.92 -11.60
N GLU A 242 9.96 5.75 -10.80
CA GLU A 242 11.39 5.51 -10.63
C GLU A 242 11.57 4.14 -9.95
N PRO A 243 12.52 3.32 -10.40
CA PRO A 243 12.79 2.02 -9.79
C PRO A 243 13.29 2.26 -8.37
N LYS A 244 12.39 2.15 -7.38
CA LYS A 244 12.75 2.04 -5.97
C LYS A 244 13.85 0.98 -5.88
N ALA A 245 15.04 1.38 -5.43
CA ALA A 245 16.07 0.45 -5.02
C ALA A 245 15.38 -0.55 -4.09
N THR A 246 15.38 -1.81 -4.49
CA THR A 246 14.73 -2.89 -3.74
C THR A 246 15.38 -2.96 -2.36
N SER A 247 14.81 -2.28 -1.36
CA SER A 247 15.03 -2.68 0.01
C SER A 247 14.61 -4.15 0.07
N PRO A 248 15.45 -5.05 0.61
CA PRO A 248 15.14 -6.46 0.69
C PRO A 248 13.97 -6.63 1.66
N ARG A 249 12.74 -6.51 1.15
CA ARG A 249 11.54 -6.92 1.85
C ARG A 249 11.68 -8.41 2.06
N LEU A 250 11.88 -8.81 3.31
CA LEU A 250 11.81 -10.19 3.75
C LEU A 250 10.36 -10.66 3.51
N SER A 251 10.08 -11.16 2.30
CA SER A 251 8.83 -11.83 2.00
C SER A 251 8.85 -13.19 2.72
N LEU A 252 8.40 -13.18 3.98
CA LEU A 252 8.39 -14.37 4.81
C LEU A 252 7.25 -15.29 4.38
N ASN A 253 7.57 -16.45 3.82
CA ASN A 253 6.57 -17.49 3.61
C ASN A 253 6.27 -18.17 4.95
N PHE A 254 5.28 -17.64 5.68
CA PHE A 254 4.87 -18.14 6.99
C PHE A 254 4.38 -19.59 7.02
N LYS A 255 4.06 -20.20 5.86
CA LYS A 255 3.71 -21.62 5.79
C LYS A 255 4.92 -22.52 5.99
N ILE A 256 6.13 -22.01 5.72
CA ILE A 256 7.39 -22.77 5.76
C ILE A 256 8.17 -22.50 7.06
N VAL A 257 7.78 -21.46 7.82
CA VAL A 257 8.44 -21.08 9.08
C VAL A 257 8.32 -22.19 10.12
N LYS A 258 9.47 -22.64 10.64
CA LYS A 258 9.54 -23.58 11.76
C LYS A 258 9.33 -22.85 13.08
N TRP A 259 8.09 -22.59 13.45
CA TRP A 259 7.73 -21.83 14.68
C TRP A 259 8.36 -22.33 15.98
N PRO A 260 8.54 -23.65 16.23
CA PRO A 260 9.29 -24.10 17.40
C PRO A 260 10.74 -23.60 17.43
N LYS A 261 11.40 -23.57 16.26
CA LYS A 261 12.77 -23.06 16.12
C LYS A 261 12.83 -21.54 16.31
N PHE A 262 11.86 -20.82 15.73
CA PHE A 262 11.68 -19.38 15.96
C PHE A 262 11.59 -19.07 17.46
N ARG A 263 10.67 -19.73 18.17
CA ARG A 263 10.44 -19.49 19.61
C ARG A 263 11.67 -19.82 20.46
N SER A 264 12.34 -20.94 20.16
CA SER A 264 13.58 -21.33 20.86
C SER A 264 14.69 -20.30 20.66
N LYS A 265 14.93 -19.86 19.41
CA LYS A 265 15.95 -18.85 19.12
C LYS A 265 15.61 -17.49 19.74
N LEU A 266 14.35 -17.06 19.63
CA LEU A 266 13.90 -15.80 20.21
C LEU A 266 14.07 -15.81 21.73
N ALA A 267 13.66 -16.89 22.40
CA ALA A 267 13.88 -17.05 23.84
C ALA A 267 15.38 -17.01 24.17
N GLN A 268 16.22 -17.72 23.41
CA GLN A 268 17.67 -17.69 23.60
C GLN A 268 18.23 -16.27 23.49
N GLN A 269 17.85 -15.49 22.48
CA GLN A 269 18.33 -14.11 22.30
C GLN A 269 17.87 -13.19 23.44
N LEU A 270 16.61 -13.31 23.86
CA LEU A 270 16.07 -12.49 24.93
C LEU A 270 16.65 -12.85 26.31
N THR A 271 16.96 -14.13 26.56
CA THR A 271 17.60 -14.55 27.82
C THR A 271 19.05 -14.07 27.94
N LEU A 272 19.74 -13.79 26.83
CA LEU A 272 21.07 -13.17 26.88
C LEU A 272 21.04 -11.76 27.46
N TRP A 273 19.86 -11.13 27.47
CA TRP A 273 19.69 -9.84 28.09
C TRP A 273 19.50 -9.98 29.59
N ASN A 274 20.29 -9.25 30.36
CA ASN A 274 20.09 -9.20 31.80
C ASN A 274 18.86 -8.32 32.10
N ASN A 275 17.88 -8.89 32.79
CA ASN A 275 16.68 -8.18 33.24
C ASN A 275 16.99 -6.97 34.15
N ASP A 276 18.21 -6.92 34.71
CA ASP A 276 18.68 -5.85 35.59
C ASP A 276 19.12 -4.59 34.84
N LEU A 277 19.16 -4.57 33.50
CA LEU A 277 19.43 -3.33 32.78
C LEU A 277 18.31 -2.32 33.07
N SER A 278 18.72 -1.24 33.75
CA SER A 278 17.87 -0.13 34.12
C SER A 278 17.61 0.74 32.90
N LEU A 279 16.35 0.81 32.46
CA LEU A 279 15.91 1.66 31.35
C LEU A 279 15.58 3.05 31.92
N ASN A 280 16.62 3.80 32.28
CA ASN A 280 16.46 5.06 33.01
C ASN A 280 16.53 6.29 32.10
N SER A 281 17.06 6.14 30.89
CA SER A 281 17.17 7.21 29.90
C SER A 281 16.44 6.86 28.59
N PRO A 282 16.09 7.86 27.78
CA PRO A 282 15.54 7.66 26.43
C PRO A 282 16.44 6.80 25.54
N LEU A 283 17.76 6.96 25.69
CA LEU A 283 18.75 6.18 24.96
C LEU A 283 18.69 4.69 25.33
N ASP A 284 18.51 4.38 26.63
CA ASP A 284 18.35 2.99 27.06
C ASP A 284 17.08 2.35 26.47
N VAL A 285 16.00 3.14 26.36
CA VAL A 285 14.72 2.70 25.78
C VAL A 285 14.88 2.41 24.28
N GLU A 286 15.60 3.26 23.56
CA GLU A 286 15.94 3.06 22.14
C GLU A 286 16.84 1.83 21.92
N ASP A 287 17.91 1.68 22.71
CA ASP A 287 18.80 0.52 22.60
C ASP A 287 18.04 -0.79 22.90
N TYR A 288 17.10 -0.73 23.85
CA TYR A 288 16.26 -1.87 24.19
C TYR A 288 15.22 -2.21 23.11
N SER A 289 14.62 -1.22 22.44
CA SER A 289 13.71 -1.47 21.32
C SER A 289 14.44 -2.11 20.14
N ILE A 290 15.63 -1.57 19.79
CA ILE A 290 16.50 -2.11 18.73
C ILE A 290 16.88 -3.56 19.03
N LEU A 291 17.21 -3.86 20.29
CA LEU A 291 17.55 -5.22 20.70
C LEU A 291 16.38 -6.20 20.52
N ILE A 292 15.18 -5.81 20.93
CA ILE A 292 13.97 -6.65 20.76
C ILE A 292 13.73 -6.89 19.27
N ALA A 293 13.80 -5.85 18.45
CA ALA A 293 13.63 -5.94 17.01
C ALA A 293 14.66 -6.90 16.38
N ASN A 294 15.94 -6.74 16.69
CA ASN A 294 17.02 -7.60 16.21
C ASN A 294 16.84 -9.06 16.66
N SER A 295 16.39 -9.28 17.90
CA SER A 295 16.11 -10.62 18.42
C SER A 295 15.02 -11.32 17.62
N ILE A 296 13.95 -10.60 17.26
CA ILE A 296 12.85 -11.12 16.42
C ILE A 296 13.37 -11.41 15.01
N MET A 297 14.16 -10.51 14.42
CA MET A 297 14.72 -10.70 13.08
C MET A 297 15.65 -11.92 13.01
N LEU A 298 16.58 -12.08 13.96
CA LEU A 298 17.49 -13.23 14.02
C LEU A 298 16.73 -14.55 14.20
N ALA A 299 15.72 -14.57 15.08
CA ALA A 299 14.87 -15.73 15.26
C ALA A 299 14.09 -16.08 13.98
N THR A 300 13.62 -15.05 13.26
CA THR A 300 12.92 -15.21 11.98
C THR A 300 13.83 -15.82 10.93
N GLN A 301 15.05 -15.29 10.76
CA GLN A 301 16.04 -15.81 9.82
C GLN A 301 16.39 -17.27 10.10
N GLU A 302 16.53 -17.64 11.38
CA GLU A 302 16.86 -19.00 11.77
C GLU A 302 15.71 -20.01 11.53
N ALA A 303 14.46 -19.55 11.67
CA ALA A 303 13.27 -20.37 11.54
C ALA A 303 12.82 -20.61 10.10
N VAL A 304 13.22 -19.73 9.17
CA VAL A 304 12.99 -19.90 7.74
C VAL A 304 14.08 -20.83 7.19
N PRO A 305 13.74 -21.95 6.53
CA PRO A 305 14.75 -22.81 5.93
C PRO A 305 15.45 -22.07 4.80
N THR A 306 16.73 -21.77 4.95
CA THR A 306 17.58 -21.33 3.85
C THR A 306 17.88 -22.53 2.97
N SER A 307 17.46 -22.51 1.70
CA SER A 307 17.71 -23.57 0.72
C SER A 307 19.19 -23.67 0.29
N THR A 308 20.11 -22.99 0.97
CA THR A 308 21.56 -23.08 0.73
C THR A 308 22.32 -22.86 2.05
N PRO A 309 23.39 -23.63 2.35
CA PRO A 309 24.17 -23.45 3.57
C PRO A 309 24.91 -22.10 3.57
N PRO A 310 25.04 -21.42 4.73
CA PRO A 310 25.67 -20.11 4.81
C PRO A 310 27.19 -20.21 4.66
N SER A 311 27.73 -19.60 3.61
CA SER A 311 29.14 -19.25 3.53
C SER A 311 29.42 -18.02 4.41
N LYS A 312 30.12 -18.29 5.53
CA LYS A 312 30.81 -17.39 6.47
C LYS A 312 29.95 -16.46 7.35
N SER A 313 30.23 -16.58 8.65
CA SER A 313 29.65 -15.88 9.78
C SER A 313 30.07 -14.40 9.84
N TYR A 314 29.12 -13.51 10.10
CA TYR A 314 29.41 -12.18 10.63
C TYR A 314 29.48 -12.26 12.16
N ALA A 315 30.66 -12.03 12.71
CA ALA A 315 30.85 -11.79 14.14
C ALA A 315 30.54 -10.32 14.42
N LEU A 316 29.68 -10.05 15.41
CA LEU A 316 29.34 -8.71 15.88
C LEU A 316 30.47 -8.23 16.82
N THR A 317 31.28 -7.27 16.37
CA THR A 317 32.25 -6.58 17.22
C THR A 317 31.57 -5.49 18.05
N LYS A 318 31.87 -5.47 19.34
CA LYS A 318 31.48 -4.40 20.27
C LYS A 318 32.23 -3.11 19.92
N GLY A 319 31.50 -2.01 19.78
CA GLY A 319 32.01 -0.66 19.91
C GLY A 319 32.10 0.13 18.60
N SER A 320 31.18 1.08 18.41
CA SER A 320 31.52 2.45 18.02
C SER A 320 30.27 3.32 18.09
N SER A 321 30.29 4.29 19.00
CA SER A 321 29.31 5.38 19.03
C SER A 321 29.55 6.31 17.83
N LYS A 322 28.48 6.63 17.10
CA LYS A 322 28.15 7.92 16.47
C LYS A 322 27.22 7.67 15.29
N PHE A 323 25.91 7.79 15.54
CA PHE A 323 24.92 8.10 14.50
C PHE A 323 23.74 8.81 15.17
N LEU A 324 23.84 10.15 15.24
CA LEU A 324 22.77 11.05 15.63
C LEU A 324 22.45 11.92 14.41
N HIS A 325 21.27 11.72 13.86
CA HIS A 325 20.27 12.75 13.55
C HIS A 325 18.99 12.02 13.11
N ALA A 326 17.89 12.24 13.82
CA ALA A 326 16.56 11.75 13.49
C ALA A 326 15.68 12.95 13.11
N THR A 327 14.85 12.79 12.09
CA THR A 327 13.80 13.74 11.68
C THR A 327 12.48 13.37 12.35
N SER A 328 11.62 14.37 12.60
CA SER A 328 10.33 14.24 13.30
C SER A 328 9.30 13.31 12.64
N HIS A 329 9.57 12.84 11.41
CA HIS A 329 8.61 12.14 10.56
C HIS A 329 8.34 10.68 11.00
N THR A 330 9.31 9.98 11.60
CA THR A 330 9.11 8.56 11.97
C THR A 330 8.29 8.38 13.24
N THR A 331 8.38 9.33 14.19
CA THR A 331 7.55 9.34 15.40
C THR A 331 6.07 9.55 15.07
N THR A 332 5.78 10.40 14.06
CA THR A 332 4.41 10.64 13.56
C THR A 332 3.83 9.37 12.91
N LEU A 333 4.61 8.67 12.09
CA LEU A 333 4.18 7.41 11.45
C LEU A 333 3.82 6.30 12.46
N PHE A 334 4.53 6.24 13.59
CA PHE A 334 4.23 5.25 14.63
C PHE A 334 2.94 5.58 15.38
N ALA A 335 2.74 6.87 15.72
CA ALA A 335 1.49 7.34 16.32
C ALA A 335 0.31 7.08 15.38
N ASP A 336 0.45 7.43 14.09
CA ASP A 336 -0.59 7.26 13.08
C ASP A 336 -0.89 5.79 12.78
N TYR A 337 0.09 4.88 12.82
CA TYR A 337 -0.17 3.44 12.69
C TYR A 337 -1.01 2.91 13.85
N PHE A 338 -0.72 3.32 15.09
CA PHE A 338 -1.52 2.88 16.22
C PHE A 338 -2.93 3.48 16.18
N GLU A 339 -3.05 4.78 15.91
CA GLU A 339 -4.31 5.50 15.82
C GLU A 339 -5.20 4.94 14.68
N ASN A 340 -4.63 4.75 13.48
CA ASN A 340 -5.38 4.39 12.27
C ASN A 340 -5.49 2.89 11.99
N ASP A 341 -4.51 2.06 12.35
CA ASP A 341 -4.52 0.64 11.98
C ASP A 341 -4.78 -0.30 13.18
N VAL A 342 -4.40 0.12 14.39
CA VAL A 342 -4.57 -0.70 15.61
C VAL A 342 -5.84 -0.31 16.35
N TYR A 343 -6.15 0.98 16.47
CA TYR A 343 -7.21 1.48 17.35
C TYR A 343 -8.48 1.93 16.62
N SER A 344 -8.41 2.34 15.34
CA SER A 344 -9.60 2.71 14.54
C SER A 344 -10.68 1.61 14.44
N CYS A 345 -10.30 0.35 14.70
CA CYS A 345 -11.16 -0.82 14.59
C CYS A 345 -11.54 -1.44 15.95
N THR A 346 -11.25 -0.79 17.08
CA THR A 346 -11.53 -1.33 18.43
C THR A 346 -12.33 -0.35 19.26
N ASP A 347 -13.43 -0.79 19.87
CA ASP A 347 -14.22 0.04 20.80
C ASP A 347 -13.34 0.61 21.92
N ASP A 348 -13.55 1.87 22.31
CA ASP A 348 -12.85 2.63 23.39
C ASP A 348 -12.88 1.98 24.79
N THR A 349 -13.42 0.78 24.89
CA THR A 349 -13.53 -0.01 26.12
C THR A 349 -12.22 -0.71 26.51
N LEU A 350 -11.17 -0.62 25.68
CA LEU A 350 -9.90 -1.29 25.97
C LEU A 350 -9.15 -0.58 27.11
N PRO A 351 -8.62 -1.34 28.09
CA PRO A 351 -7.79 -0.76 29.14
C PRO A 351 -6.62 0.00 28.48
N PHE A 352 -6.43 1.27 28.87
CA PHE A 352 -5.31 2.14 28.46
C PHE A 352 -5.42 2.90 27.13
N HIS A 353 -6.51 2.74 26.36
CA HIS A 353 -6.68 3.54 25.15
C HIS A 353 -6.54 5.05 25.45
N ASP A 354 -7.28 5.53 26.45
CA ASP A 354 -7.19 6.92 26.93
C ASP A 354 -5.78 7.36 27.33
N GLN A 355 -4.99 6.48 27.93
CA GLN A 355 -3.65 6.82 28.44
C GLN A 355 -2.64 6.93 27.29
N VAL A 356 -2.68 5.99 26.35
CA VAL A 356 -1.81 6.00 25.16
C VAL A 356 -2.19 7.18 24.25
N THR A 357 -3.48 7.37 23.98
CA THR A 357 -3.98 8.46 23.15
C THR A 357 -3.70 9.82 23.78
N SER A 358 -3.88 9.98 25.09
CA SER A 358 -3.52 11.21 25.80
C SER A 358 -2.02 11.50 25.73
N GLN A 359 -1.18 10.48 25.87
CA GLN A 359 0.27 10.67 25.81
C GLN A 359 0.77 10.96 24.40
N ALA A 360 0.24 10.27 23.39
CA ALA A 360 0.51 10.56 21.98
C ALA A 360 0.09 11.99 21.63
N SER A 361 -1.07 12.44 22.11
CA SER A 361 -1.55 13.82 21.94
C SER A 361 -0.64 14.84 22.64
N ASN A 362 -0.17 14.55 23.86
CA ASN A 362 0.76 15.42 24.57
C ASN A 362 2.12 15.54 23.86
N ILE A 363 2.58 14.44 23.24
CA ILE A 363 3.80 14.42 22.42
C ILE A 363 3.59 15.22 21.12
N LYS A 364 2.48 14.98 20.39
CA LYS A 364 2.10 15.74 19.19
C LYS A 364 2.05 17.25 19.46
N ASN A 365 1.55 17.65 20.63
CA ASN A 365 1.39 19.04 21.01
C ASN A 365 2.62 19.70 21.66
N ASN A 366 3.78 19.02 21.72
CA ASN A 366 5.00 19.48 22.41
C ASN A 366 4.78 19.90 23.89
N ASN A 367 3.68 19.49 24.51
CA ASN A 367 3.27 19.90 25.87
C ASN A 367 3.76 18.91 26.93
N ILE A 368 5.02 18.48 26.86
CA ILE A 368 5.59 17.56 27.85
C ILE A 368 6.05 18.34 29.08
N THR A 369 5.12 18.80 29.92
CA THR A 369 5.47 19.25 31.27
C THR A 369 5.57 18.04 32.20
N PHE A 370 6.81 17.66 32.56
CA PHE A 370 7.15 16.51 33.41
C PHE A 370 6.47 16.49 34.80
N SER A 371 5.89 17.60 35.26
CA SER A 371 5.61 17.81 36.69
C SER A 371 4.19 17.47 37.17
N ASN A 372 3.24 17.06 36.31
CA ASN A 372 1.84 16.94 36.76
C ASN A 372 1.03 15.75 36.23
N THR A 373 1.70 14.70 35.73
CA THR A 373 0.95 13.57 35.16
C THR A 373 0.32 12.71 36.26
N ARG A 374 -0.99 12.46 36.11
CA ARG A 374 -1.78 11.52 36.93
C ARG A 374 -1.01 10.21 37.11
N LYS A 375 -1.21 9.56 38.26
CA LYS A 375 -0.61 8.25 38.60
C LYS A 375 -0.91 7.24 37.49
N TRP A 376 0.06 7.02 36.62
CA TRP A 376 -0.04 6.08 35.50
C TRP A 376 -0.35 4.69 36.02
N LYS A 377 -1.30 4.00 35.39
CA LYS A 377 -1.55 2.59 35.70
C LYS A 377 -0.53 1.78 34.89
N GLN A 378 0.11 0.81 35.52
CA GLN A 378 1.11 -0.02 34.85
C GLN A 378 0.42 -0.95 33.86
N ILE A 379 0.92 -1.02 32.61
CA ILE A 379 0.46 -1.99 31.61
C ILE A 379 0.87 -3.38 32.09
N THR A 380 -0.08 -4.31 32.12
CA THR A 380 0.12 -5.69 32.54
C THR A 380 0.49 -6.60 31.36
N ILE A 381 1.08 -7.76 31.68
CA ILE A 381 1.42 -8.80 30.70
C ILE A 381 0.18 -9.28 29.92
N GLU A 382 -0.96 -9.42 30.59
CA GLU A 382 -2.19 -9.92 29.97
C GLU A 382 -2.79 -8.94 28.96
N GLU A 383 -2.63 -7.64 29.20
CA GLU A 383 -3.06 -6.61 28.25
C GLU A 383 -2.20 -6.60 26.99
N VAL A 384 -0.87 -6.71 27.14
CA VAL A 384 0.04 -6.85 25.97
C VAL A 384 -0.29 -8.12 25.17
N LYS A 385 -0.56 -9.25 25.84
CA LYS A 385 -1.02 -10.48 25.17
C LYS A 385 -2.33 -10.27 24.41
N TYR A 386 -3.29 -9.59 25.03
CA TYR A 386 -4.58 -9.31 24.42
C TYR A 386 -4.41 -8.50 23.13
N HIS A 387 -3.67 -7.38 23.18
CA HIS A 387 -3.44 -6.56 21.99
C HIS A 387 -2.70 -7.29 20.87
N ILE A 388 -1.66 -8.08 21.20
CA ILE A 388 -0.95 -8.86 20.18
C ILE A 388 -1.87 -9.86 19.48
N LYS A 389 -2.86 -10.45 20.19
CA LYS A 389 -3.85 -11.34 19.57
C LYS A 389 -4.75 -10.63 18.57
N GLN A 390 -5.07 -9.35 18.81
CA GLN A 390 -5.95 -8.55 17.93
C GLN A 390 -5.28 -8.08 16.64
N LEU A 391 -3.94 -8.04 16.57
CA LEU A 391 -3.21 -7.57 15.38
C LEU A 391 -3.61 -8.31 14.09
N ARG A 392 -3.76 -7.62 12.95
CA ARG A 392 -4.02 -8.29 11.66
C ARG A 392 -2.80 -9.09 11.22
N ASN A 393 -3.01 -10.33 10.76
CA ASN A 393 -1.90 -11.24 10.44
C ASN A 393 -1.01 -10.78 9.28
N SER A 394 -1.53 -9.95 8.37
CA SER A 394 -0.95 -9.65 7.05
C SER A 394 -0.14 -8.35 6.97
N SER A 395 -0.09 -7.57 8.07
CA SER A 395 0.63 -6.30 8.09
C SER A 395 2.04 -6.52 8.63
N ALA A 396 3.03 -6.08 7.87
CA ALA A 396 4.38 -5.89 8.36
C ALA A 396 4.47 -4.48 8.93
N GLY A 397 4.88 -4.36 10.19
CA GLY A 397 5.15 -3.05 10.79
C GLY A 397 6.43 -2.42 10.23
N PRO A 398 6.70 -1.16 10.62
CA PRO A 398 8.01 -0.54 10.40
C PRO A 398 9.12 -1.47 10.92
N GLY A 399 10.17 -1.68 10.11
CA GLY A 399 11.22 -2.66 10.37
C GLY A 399 10.99 -4.08 9.79
N ASN A 400 9.95 -4.28 8.97
CA ASN A 400 9.61 -5.57 8.35
C ASN A 400 9.30 -6.70 9.35
N ILE A 401 8.97 -6.36 10.61
CA ILE A 401 8.51 -7.32 11.60
C ILE A 401 7.04 -7.60 11.36
N HIS A 402 6.72 -8.83 10.97
CA HIS A 402 5.35 -9.22 10.71
C HIS A 402 4.58 -9.46 12.01
N ASN A 403 3.32 -9.04 12.06
CA ASN A 403 2.44 -9.31 13.21
C ASN A 403 2.32 -10.80 13.56
N ARG A 404 2.55 -11.68 12.57
CA ARG A 404 2.57 -13.13 12.79
C ARG A 404 3.75 -13.61 13.64
N CYS A 405 4.89 -12.91 13.60
CA CYS A 405 6.02 -13.18 14.50
C CYS A 405 5.67 -12.81 15.93
N LEU A 406 4.99 -11.67 16.14
CA LEU A 406 4.51 -11.25 17.45
C LEU A 406 3.45 -12.22 18.01
N LYS A 407 2.51 -12.70 17.19
CA LYS A 407 1.52 -13.70 17.63
C LYS A 407 2.09 -15.06 17.99
N ASN A 408 3.25 -15.40 17.45
CA ASN A 408 3.97 -16.64 17.75
C ASN A 408 5.13 -16.39 18.73
N SER A 409 5.05 -15.31 19.52
CA SER A 409 6.05 -14.94 20.51
C SER A 409 6.19 -15.96 21.63
N SER A 410 7.32 -15.88 22.34
CA SER A 410 7.49 -16.51 23.65
C SER A 410 6.87 -15.63 24.75
N GLU A 411 6.56 -16.21 25.90
CA GLU A 411 6.15 -15.47 27.10
C GLU A 411 7.20 -14.43 27.50
N LEU A 412 8.48 -14.74 27.27
CA LEU A 412 9.60 -13.84 27.53
C LEU A 412 9.53 -12.58 26.66
N LEU A 413 9.19 -12.68 25.37
CA LEU A 413 9.02 -11.49 24.54
C LEU A 413 7.90 -10.59 25.07
N ILE A 414 6.79 -11.17 25.54
CA ILE A 414 5.70 -10.40 26.15
C ILE A 414 6.19 -9.64 27.38
N GLN A 415 7.01 -10.27 28.23
CA GLN A 415 7.59 -9.61 29.41
C GLN A 415 8.50 -8.43 29.00
N HIS A 416 9.34 -8.62 27.99
CA HIS A 416 10.21 -7.56 27.46
C HIS A 416 9.42 -6.40 26.86
N LEU A 417 8.38 -6.68 26.06
CA LEU A 417 7.49 -5.65 25.51
C LEU A 417 6.73 -4.91 26.60
N THR A 418 6.23 -5.62 27.61
CA THR A 418 5.57 -5.02 28.77
C THR A 418 6.52 -4.09 29.53
N LYS A 419 7.77 -4.50 29.73
CA LYS A 419 8.81 -3.66 30.34
C LYS A 419 9.09 -2.42 29.49
N LEU A 420 9.27 -2.60 28.17
CA LEU A 420 9.53 -1.50 27.23
C LEU A 420 8.39 -0.47 27.24
N PHE A 421 7.13 -0.90 27.07
CA PHE A 421 5.99 0.00 27.01
C PHE A 421 5.80 0.79 28.32
N ASN A 422 5.95 0.14 29.48
CA ASN A 422 5.88 0.85 30.75
C ASN A 422 6.99 1.91 30.90
N GLN A 423 8.18 1.68 30.34
CA GLN A 423 9.27 2.67 30.39
C GLN A 423 9.04 3.81 29.40
N ILE A 424 8.52 3.52 28.21
CA ILE A 424 8.06 4.53 27.25
C ILE A 424 7.05 5.48 27.90
N LEU A 425 6.02 4.94 28.56
CA LEU A 425 5.01 5.74 29.28
C LEU A 425 5.64 6.54 30.43
N LYS A 426 6.49 5.90 31.25
CA LYS A 426 7.14 6.54 32.39
C LYS A 426 8.04 7.70 31.98
N GLN A 427 8.76 7.57 30.86
CA GLN A 427 9.70 8.57 30.39
C GLN A 427 9.09 9.60 29.44
N GLY A 428 7.93 9.29 28.84
CA GLY A 428 7.34 10.12 27.79
C GLY A 428 8.13 10.12 26.49
N TYR A 429 8.85 9.03 26.20
CA TYR A 429 9.71 8.89 25.02
C TYR A 429 9.27 7.71 24.16
N ILE A 430 8.97 7.98 22.89
CA ILE A 430 8.64 6.96 21.88
C ILE A 430 9.90 6.69 21.04
N PRO A 431 10.37 5.42 20.93
CA PRO A 431 11.50 5.07 20.09
C PRO A 431 11.28 5.47 18.63
N THR A 432 12.35 5.87 17.94
CA THR A 432 12.25 6.47 16.60
C THR A 432 12.53 5.51 15.45
N LYS A 433 12.98 4.28 15.75
CA LYS A 433 13.44 3.29 14.75
C LYS A 433 12.80 1.93 14.85
#